data_AF-X1F762-F1
#
_entry.id   AF-X1F762-F1
#
_cell.length_a   1.000
_cell.length_b   1.000
_cell.length_c   1.000
_cell.angle_alpha   90.00
_cell.angle_beta   90.00
_cell.angle_gamma   90.00
#
_symmetry.space_group_name_H-M   'P 1'
#
loop_
_entity.id
_entity.type
_entity.pdbx_description
1 polymer ?
#
loop_
_entity_poly.entity_id
_entity_poly.type
_entity_poly.pdbx_seq_one_letter_code
_entity_poly.pdbx_strand_id
1 'polypeptide(L)'
;MLDPHCEWIDCVVDLNPNKQGRFVPGTGHPIVSYYDLPKRNVTTAILMNPNYCEENQLLLKKAGIELNLIGRKKNEVNYRY
;
A
#
# COMPACT_ATOMS: atom_id res chain seq x y z
N MET A 1 -6.57 3.75 -17.92
CA MET A 1 -6.68 3.33 -16.51
C MET A 1 -6.24 1.88 -16.42
N LEU A 2 -5.51 1.46 -15.39
CA LEU A 2 -4.79 0.16 -15.38
C LEU A 2 -5.72 -1.06 -15.21
N ASP A 3 -6.63 -1.01 -14.24
CA ASP A 3 -7.54 -2.10 -13.89
C ASP A 3 -8.97 -1.55 -13.73
N PRO A 4 -9.71 -1.37 -14.84
CA PRO A 4 -11.06 -0.78 -14.81
C PRO A 4 -12.14 -1.72 -14.27
N HIS A 5 -11.86 -3.01 -14.18
CA HIS A 5 -12.83 -4.03 -13.80
C HIS A 5 -12.51 -4.71 -12.46
N CYS A 6 -11.46 -4.24 -11.75
CA CYS A 6 -11.01 -4.77 -10.46
C CYS A 6 -10.65 -6.27 -10.52
N GLU A 7 -9.97 -6.69 -11.60
CA GLU A 7 -9.60 -8.08 -11.81
C GLU A 7 -8.22 -8.42 -11.23
N TRP A 8 -7.34 -7.44 -11.08
CA TRP A 8 -5.92 -7.66 -10.75
C TRP A 8 -5.53 -7.04 -9.41
N ILE A 9 -6.13 -5.92 -9.03
CA ILE A 9 -5.86 -5.24 -7.77
C ILE A 9 -7.06 -5.39 -6.84
N ASP A 10 -6.87 -6.02 -5.68
CA ASP A 10 -7.96 -6.22 -4.71
C ASP A 10 -8.39 -4.90 -4.02
N CYS A 11 -7.41 -4.08 -3.63
CA CYS A 11 -7.66 -2.87 -2.86
C CYS A 11 -6.48 -1.87 -2.94
N VAL A 12 -6.75 -0.65 -2.48
CA VAL A 12 -5.73 0.36 -2.20
C VAL A 12 -5.63 0.55 -0.69
N VAL A 13 -4.42 0.49 -0.14
CA VAL A 13 -4.19 0.77 1.27
C VAL A 13 -3.82 2.24 1.44
N ASP A 14 -4.51 2.95 2.32
CA ASP A 14 -4.18 4.33 2.69
C ASP A 14 -4.36 4.52 4.20
N LEU A 15 -3.38 5.17 4.85
CA LEU A 15 -3.39 5.40 6.29
C LEU A 15 -4.41 6.48 6.71
N ASN A 16 -4.87 7.32 5.78
CA ASN A 16 -5.83 8.37 6.09
C ASN A 16 -7.21 7.76 6.36
N PRO A 17 -7.71 7.79 7.61
CA PRO A 17 -8.99 7.17 7.96
C PRO A 17 -10.17 7.79 7.21
N ASN A 18 -10.06 9.05 6.76
CA ASN A 18 -11.13 9.71 6.00
C ASN A 18 -11.34 9.11 4.60
N LYS A 19 -10.31 8.44 4.04
CA LYS A 19 -10.39 7.76 2.75
C LYS A 19 -10.88 6.31 2.89
N GLN A 20 -10.68 5.69 4.04
CA GLN A 20 -11.05 4.29 4.27
C GLN A 20 -12.57 4.10 4.19
N GLY A 21 -13.00 2.95 3.66
CA GLY A 21 -14.42 2.68 3.39
C GLY A 21 -14.97 3.41 2.17
N ARG A 22 -14.14 4.19 1.46
CA ARG A 22 -14.47 4.78 0.15
C ARG A 22 -13.78 3.99 -0.96
N PHE A 23 -14.00 4.44 -2.20
CA PHE A 23 -13.46 3.82 -3.39
C PHE A 23 -12.59 4.79 -4.18
N VAL A 24 -11.60 4.25 -4.89
CA VAL A 24 -10.74 5.02 -5.79
C VAL A 24 -11.58 5.53 -6.98
N PRO A 25 -11.58 6.83 -7.27
CA PRO A 25 -12.31 7.36 -8.41
C PRO A 25 -11.78 6.78 -9.73
N GLY A 26 -12.68 6.57 -10.68
CA GLY A 26 -12.38 5.94 -11.96
C GLY A 26 -12.40 4.40 -11.89
N THR A 27 -11.61 3.80 -11.02
CA THR A 27 -11.45 2.33 -10.96
C THR A 27 -12.44 1.61 -10.06
N GLY A 28 -12.93 2.25 -8.99
CA GLY A 28 -13.82 1.60 -8.03
C GLY A 28 -13.12 0.65 -7.05
N HIS A 29 -11.79 0.62 -6.97
CA HIS A 29 -11.10 -0.20 -5.95
C HIS A 29 -11.39 0.30 -4.54
N PRO A 30 -11.66 -0.58 -3.56
CA PRO A 30 -11.87 -0.17 -2.18
C PRO A 30 -10.58 0.39 -1.57
N ILE A 31 -10.70 1.47 -0.81
CA ILE A 31 -9.63 2.03 0.00
C ILE A 31 -9.76 1.48 1.42
N VAL A 32 -8.73 0.78 1.90
CA VAL A 32 -8.79 -0.02 3.13
C VAL A 32 -7.66 0.33 4.09
N SER A 33 -7.82 -0.09 5.35
CA SER A 33 -6.75 -0.06 6.34
C SER A 33 -5.76 -1.20 6.10
N TYR A 34 -4.49 -1.02 6.48
CA TYR A 34 -3.50 -2.09 6.41
C TYR A 34 -3.87 -3.28 7.32
N TYR A 35 -4.67 -3.06 8.36
CA TYR A 35 -5.21 -4.14 9.22
C TYR A 35 -6.19 -5.06 8.49
N ASP A 36 -6.72 -4.67 7.34
CA ASP A 36 -7.65 -5.49 6.57
C ASP A 36 -6.95 -6.44 5.58
N LEU A 37 -5.64 -6.27 5.37
CA LEU A 37 -4.85 -7.09 4.43
C LEU A 37 -4.94 -8.60 4.71
N PRO A 38 -4.80 -9.08 5.97
CA PRO A 38 -4.92 -10.50 6.26
C PRO A 38 -6.32 -11.05 5.98
N LYS A 39 -7.37 -10.29 6.31
CA LYS A 39 -8.78 -10.69 6.07
C LYS A 39 -9.10 -10.80 4.57
N ARG A 40 -8.37 -10.06 3.75
CA ARG A 40 -8.47 -10.06 2.29
C ARG A 40 -7.51 -11.04 1.62
N ASN A 41 -6.71 -11.78 2.39
CA ASN A 41 -5.67 -12.68 1.89
C ASN A 41 -4.65 -11.99 0.97
N VAL A 42 -4.39 -10.70 1.18
CA VAL A 42 -3.41 -9.95 0.39
C VAL A 42 -2.01 -10.22 0.95
N THR A 43 -1.16 -10.83 0.14
CA THR A 43 0.23 -11.19 0.52
C THR A 43 1.28 -10.31 -0.14
N THR A 44 0.89 -9.53 -1.16
CA THR A 44 1.79 -8.68 -1.93
C THR A 44 1.16 -7.31 -2.15
N ALA A 45 1.95 -6.24 -1.99
CA ALA A 45 1.53 -4.87 -2.27
C ALA A 45 2.57 -4.14 -3.10
N ILE A 46 2.09 -3.25 -3.97
CA ILE A 46 2.94 -2.34 -4.75
C ILE A 46 3.14 -1.06 -3.94
N LEU A 47 4.40 -0.69 -3.68
CA LEU A 47 4.72 0.57 -3.04
C LEU A 47 4.55 1.73 -4.03
N MET A 48 3.45 2.45 -3.89
CA MET A 48 3.13 3.58 -4.76
C MET A 48 3.98 4.83 -4.50
N ASN A 49 4.51 4.99 -3.29
CA ASN A 49 5.35 6.13 -2.93
C ASN A 49 6.56 5.68 -2.09
N PRO A 50 7.78 5.69 -2.67
CA PRO A 50 9.02 5.31 -2.01
C PRO A 50 9.31 6.00 -0.67
N ASN A 51 8.79 7.23 -0.48
CA ASN A 51 9.02 8.00 0.74
C ASN A 51 8.43 7.34 1.99
N TYR A 52 7.41 6.48 1.83
CA TYR A 52 6.75 5.80 2.93
C TYR A 52 7.22 4.35 3.11
N CYS A 53 8.27 3.91 2.41
CA CYS A 53 8.72 2.51 2.48
C CYS A 53 9.03 2.07 3.91
N GLU A 54 9.83 2.86 4.64
CA GLU A 54 10.30 2.52 5.98
C GLU A 54 9.17 2.54 7.00
N GLU A 55 8.34 3.59 6.96
CA GLU A 55 7.19 3.73 7.84
C GLU A 55 6.19 2.58 7.60
N ASN A 56 5.88 2.26 6.35
CA ASN A 56 4.98 1.16 6.00
C ASN A 56 5.52 -0.18 6.52
N GLN A 57 6.81 -0.47 6.32
CA GLN A 57 7.43 -1.70 6.84
C GLN A 57 7.39 -1.77 8.36
N LEU A 58 7.63 -0.65 9.05
CA LEU A 58 7.56 -0.59 10.51
C LEU A 58 6.13 -0.81 11.02
N LEU A 59 5.13 -0.21 10.38
CA LEU A 59 3.71 -0.39 10.72
C LEU A 59 3.27 -1.84 10.54
N LEU A 60 3.60 -2.45 9.40
CA LEU A 60 3.28 -3.85 9.11
C LEU A 60 3.94 -4.78 10.12
N LYS A 61 5.23 -4.56 10.43
CA LYS A 61 5.95 -5.34 11.45
C LYS A 61 5.32 -5.21 12.84
N LYS A 62 4.96 -3.99 13.26
CA LYS A 62 4.30 -3.75 14.56
C LYS A 62 2.94 -4.44 14.67
N ALA A 63 2.22 -4.51 13.56
CA ALA A 63 0.93 -5.21 13.48
C ALA A 63 1.04 -6.73 13.29
N GLY A 64 2.26 -7.27 13.15
CA GLY A 64 2.46 -8.69 12.88
C GLY A 64 1.95 -9.14 11.51
N ILE A 65 1.92 -8.23 10.53
CA ILE A 65 1.42 -8.51 9.17
C ILE A 65 2.61 -8.77 8.26
N GLU A 66 2.68 -9.99 7.74
CA GLU A 66 3.63 -10.36 6.69
C GLU A 66 3.11 -9.94 5.33
N LEU A 67 3.87 -9.11 4.62
CA LEU A 67 3.51 -8.59 3.31
C LEU A 67 4.75 -8.39 2.44
N ASN A 68 4.71 -8.92 1.23
CA ASN A 68 5.73 -8.69 0.22
C ASN A 68 5.51 -7.31 -0.44
N LEU A 69 6.39 -6.36 -0.14
CA LEU A 69 6.29 -5.00 -0.68
C LEU A 69 7.19 -4.85 -1.92
N ILE A 70 6.58 -4.66 -3.09
CA ILE A 70 7.28 -4.48 -4.37
C ILE A 70 7.41 -3.00 -4.67
N GLY A 71 8.65 -2.50 -4.82
CA GLY A 71 8.90 -1.14 -5.27
C GLY A 71 10.32 -0.67 -4.95
N ARG A 72 10.66 0.53 -5.43
CA ARG A 72 11.96 1.14 -5.18
C ARG A 72 11.99 1.80 -3.81
N LYS A 73 13.01 1.53 -3.00
CA LYS A 73 13.29 2.28 -1.77
C LYS A 73 13.87 3.66 -2.11
N LYS A 74 13.65 4.66 -1.25
CA LYS A 74 14.32 5.96 -1.39
C LYS A 74 15.84 5.72 -1.44
N ASN A 75 16.50 6.21 -2.49
CA ASN A 75 17.96 6.21 -2.53
C ASN A 75 18.45 7.24 -1.50
N GLU A 76 19.40 6.88 -0.65
CA GLU A 76 20.20 7.86 0.08
C GLU A 76 21.03 8.65 -0.94
N VAL A 77 20.72 9.93 -1.10
CA VAL A 77 21.56 10.84 -1.87
C VAL A 77 22.79 11.12 -1.02
N ASN A 78 23.90 10.44 -1.32
CA ASN A 78 25.21 10.75 -0.74
C ASN A 78 25.65 12.12 -1.27
N TYR A 79 25.34 13.20 -0.54
CA TYR A 79 25.98 14.49 -0.74
C TYR A 79 27.43 14.36 -0.27
N ARG A 80 28.35 14.10 -1.20
CA ARG A 80 29.78 14.31 -0.97
C ARG A 80 30.09 15.76 -1.35
N TYR A 81 30.44 16.56 -0.35
CA TYR A 81 31.05 17.88 -0.52
C TYR A 81 32.52 17.74 -0.92
#